data_AF-A0A0H5Q0R6-F1
#
_entry.id   AF-A0A0H5Q0R6-F1
#
_cell.length_a   1.000
_cell.length_b   1.000
_cell.length_c   1.000
_cell.angle_alpha   90.00
_cell.angle_beta   90.00
_cell.angle_gamma   90.00
#
_symmetry.space_group_name_H-M   'P 1'
#
loop_
_entity.id
_entity.type
_entity.pdbx_description
1 polymer ?
#
loop_
_entity_poly.entity_id
_entity_poly.type
_entity_poly.pdbx_seq_one_letter_code
_entity_poly.pdbx_strand_id
1 'polypeptide(L)'
;MRESNAPTSAGEARKRTKQAPAATGRDTPARAGRGEAPAGRPLVPIRNSLPASAGAGLRTVVDSETGEILLVRQGHDCGLVVVTSPGEARAKRFYRLEIARGLLGTGHRVNVCHRVPAKGADAVEVWRKLPDGDCQCGAHFKGVMVCGAVWLCAVCGSKISERRRAELETAIALWKAEGGEVLLVTYTFSHGRHDALGETLDKLAKARKLMKGGKQYKAIRQDFGMVGTVQAFEITHGPAHGWHPHIHELVFLRSGADRVELRQRLYEKWRRACVRSGLGEPSFEHGLDVRGGEQAARYVSKGWGLEQEMTKGHIKDGRGKNRSPGQILECSADPLADPGHRAEARRLWLDYAAAMKGKQQLRWTPGLKARFAVPDLTDEELAAQVEEDAILLARISLADWHVIARHRLQASVLALAEAGGADAIEALLSAHRRAA
;
A
#
# COMPACT_ATOMS: atom_id res chain seq x y z
N MET A 1 -20.55 -23.92 -50.35
CA MET A 1 -19.81 -24.46 -51.51
C MET A 1 -18.48 -23.74 -51.58
N ARG A 2 -17.31 -24.37 -51.65
CA ARG A 2 -16.81 -25.72 -51.29
C ARG A 2 -15.40 -25.45 -50.69
N GLU A 3 -14.90 -26.10 -49.64
CA GLU A 3 -14.26 -27.44 -49.64
C GLU A 3 -13.25 -27.60 -50.81
N SER A 4 -12.02 -28.09 -50.64
CA SER A 4 -11.51 -29.05 -49.64
C SER A 4 -9.96 -29.09 -49.52
N ASN A 5 -9.47 -29.44 -48.32
CA ASN A 5 -8.33 -30.31 -47.96
C ASN A 5 -7.07 -30.48 -48.87
N ALA A 6 -5.90 -30.48 -48.22
CA ALA A 6 -4.66 -31.16 -48.68
C ALA A 6 -4.74 -32.69 -48.45
N PRO A 7 -3.80 -33.54 -48.96
CA PRO A 7 -2.50 -33.73 -48.28
C PRO A 7 -1.30 -34.14 -49.19
N THR A 8 -0.11 -34.33 -48.61
CA THR A 8 0.80 -35.50 -48.84
C THR A 8 1.98 -35.47 -47.85
N SER A 9 2.78 -36.54 -47.77
CA SER A 9 3.77 -36.80 -46.71
C SER A 9 5.01 -37.57 -47.20
N ALA A 10 5.95 -37.87 -46.27
CA ALA A 10 7.26 -38.54 -46.44
C ALA A 10 8.39 -37.65 -47.07
N GLY A 11 9.69 -37.89 -46.82
CA GLY A 11 10.34 -38.89 -45.94
C GLY A 11 11.89 -38.84 -45.96
N GLU A 12 12.53 -39.81 -45.30
CA GLU A 12 13.94 -40.27 -45.47
C GLU A 12 15.17 -39.42 -45.05
N ALA A 13 15.44 -39.46 -43.74
CA ALA A 13 16.69 -39.88 -43.08
C ALA A 13 18.04 -40.20 -43.83
N ARG A 14 19.15 -39.83 -43.14
CA ARG A 14 20.50 -40.50 -43.01
C ARG A 14 21.60 -40.42 -44.10
N LYS A 15 22.76 -39.86 -43.71
CA LYS A 15 24.11 -40.50 -43.49
C LYS A 15 25.05 -39.46 -42.83
N ARG A 16 26.05 -39.70 -41.94
CA ARG A 16 26.94 -40.81 -41.47
C ARG A 16 28.37 -40.89 -42.06
N THR A 17 29.33 -40.32 -41.32
CA THR A 17 30.78 -40.62 -41.21
C THR A 17 31.21 -40.12 -39.81
N LYS A 18 31.86 -40.82 -38.86
CA LYS A 18 32.68 -42.06 -38.74
C LYS A 18 34.20 -41.87 -38.88
N GLN A 19 34.91 -41.75 -37.75
CA GLN A 19 36.26 -42.30 -37.49
C GLN A 19 36.58 -42.34 -35.96
N ALA A 20 37.54 -43.19 -35.57
CA ALA A 20 37.95 -43.59 -34.20
C ALA A 20 39.23 -44.48 -34.33
N PRO A 21 39.92 -44.98 -33.26
CA PRO A 21 39.74 -44.85 -31.80
C PRO A 21 40.85 -43.91 -31.21
N ALA A 22 41.47 -44.01 -30.02
CA ALA A 22 41.58 -44.99 -28.91
C ALA A 22 41.95 -44.25 -27.57
N ALA A 23 42.21 -44.85 -26.39
CA ALA A 23 42.45 -46.25 -26.01
C ALA A 23 41.94 -46.59 -24.58
N THR A 24 42.64 -47.47 -23.85
CA THR A 24 42.26 -48.20 -22.62
C THR A 24 43.08 -47.88 -21.36
N GLY A 25 42.44 -47.96 -20.18
CA GLY A 25 43.05 -48.13 -18.84
C GLY A 25 42.08 -48.92 -17.93
N ARG A 26 42.55 -49.60 -16.88
CA ARG A 26 41.77 -50.61 -16.11
C ARG A 26 41.75 -50.37 -14.58
N ASP A 27 40.64 -50.82 -13.96
CA ASP A 27 40.43 -51.39 -12.60
C ASP A 27 41.10 -50.69 -11.38
N THR A 28 40.41 -50.43 -10.26
CA THR A 28 39.82 -51.44 -9.34
C THR A 28 38.88 -50.74 -8.31
N PRO A 29 37.77 -51.37 -7.83
CA PRO A 29 36.84 -50.74 -6.86
C PRO A 29 37.23 -50.92 -5.38
N ALA A 30 36.81 -50.00 -4.51
CA ALA A 30 37.07 -50.06 -3.06
C ALA A 30 35.83 -49.78 -2.17
N ARG A 31 35.46 -50.81 -1.39
CA ARG A 31 34.62 -50.85 -0.16
C ARG A 31 33.60 -49.73 0.12
N ALA A 32 32.33 -50.14 0.23
CA ALA A 32 31.36 -49.45 1.07
C ALA A 32 31.70 -49.62 2.57
N GLY A 33 31.70 -48.52 3.33
CA GLY A 33 31.78 -48.52 4.79
C GLY A 33 30.42 -48.27 5.43
N ARG A 34 30.09 -48.99 6.51
CA ARG A 34 28.95 -48.62 7.37
C ARG A 34 29.42 -47.52 8.32
N GLY A 35 28.69 -46.40 8.36
CA GLY A 35 28.90 -45.31 9.30
C GLY A 35 27.65 -45.09 10.16
N GLU A 36 27.85 -44.75 11.43
CA GLU A 36 26.78 -44.60 12.42
C GLU A 36 26.01 -43.28 12.25
N ALA A 37 24.79 -43.23 12.77
CA ALA A 37 24.01 -42.00 12.81
C ALA A 37 24.61 -41.03 13.84
N PRO A 38 25.04 -39.81 13.45
CA PRO A 38 25.58 -38.85 14.40
C PRO A 38 24.47 -38.33 15.32
N ALA A 39 24.70 -38.41 16.63
CA ALA A 39 23.76 -37.90 17.64
C ALA A 39 23.51 -36.38 17.47
N GLY A 40 22.32 -35.93 17.88
CA GLY A 40 21.87 -34.56 17.68
C GLY A 40 22.81 -33.53 18.31
N ARG A 41 23.37 -32.65 17.47
CA ARG A 41 24.05 -31.43 17.94
C ARG A 41 23.02 -30.48 18.56
N PRO A 42 23.30 -29.83 19.71
CA PRO A 42 22.46 -28.75 20.21
C PRO A 42 22.44 -27.60 19.20
N LEU A 43 21.30 -26.90 19.13
CA LEU A 43 21.14 -25.73 18.25
C LEU A 43 22.08 -24.60 18.69
N VAL A 44 23.13 -24.37 17.90
CA VAL A 44 23.98 -23.18 18.06
C VAL A 44 23.15 -21.95 17.68
N PRO A 45 23.15 -20.86 18.47
CA PRO A 45 22.43 -19.65 18.12
C PRO A 45 22.87 -19.10 16.76
N ILE A 46 21.93 -19.02 15.81
CA ILE A 46 22.18 -18.41 14.50
C ILE A 46 22.39 -16.91 14.74
N ARG A 47 23.64 -16.46 14.61
CA ARG A 47 23.96 -15.03 14.53
C ARG A 47 23.44 -14.50 13.21
N ASN A 48 22.62 -13.45 13.23
CA ASN A 48 22.10 -12.81 12.03
C ASN A 48 23.25 -12.22 11.18
N SER A 49 23.57 -12.86 10.06
CA SER A 49 24.34 -12.29 8.97
C SER A 49 23.52 -12.33 7.69
N LEU A 50 23.41 -11.18 7.02
CA LEU A 50 22.66 -11.03 5.77
C LEU A 50 23.43 -11.64 4.59
N PRO A 51 22.74 -12.19 3.57
CA PRO A 51 23.37 -12.57 2.30
C PRO A 51 23.97 -11.33 1.61
N ALA A 52 25.21 -11.44 1.13
CA ALA A 52 25.99 -10.31 0.63
C ALA A 52 25.38 -9.59 -0.61
N SER A 53 24.51 -10.26 -1.37
CA SER A 53 23.82 -9.67 -2.54
C SER A 53 22.66 -8.74 -2.18
N ALA A 54 22.09 -8.82 -0.97
CA ALA A 54 20.93 -8.01 -0.57
C ALA A 54 21.27 -6.54 -0.24
N GLY A 55 22.53 -6.14 -0.33
CA GLY A 55 23.06 -4.90 0.26
C GLY A 55 23.18 -3.68 -0.66
N ALA A 56 22.72 -3.72 -1.91
CA ALA A 56 22.96 -2.64 -2.89
C ALA A 56 22.34 -1.28 -2.47
N GLY A 57 23.18 -0.39 -1.91
CA GLY A 57 22.77 0.94 -1.43
C GLY A 57 22.25 0.97 0.02
N LEU A 58 22.27 -0.16 0.73
CA LEU A 58 22.02 -0.24 2.17
C LEU A 58 23.34 -0.11 2.93
N ARG A 59 23.29 0.56 4.08
CA ARG A 59 24.38 0.62 5.06
C ARG A 59 23.82 0.27 6.44
N THR A 60 24.66 -0.32 7.26
CA THR A 60 24.37 -0.51 8.68
C THR A 60 24.99 0.64 9.46
N VAL A 61 24.21 1.27 10.34
CA VAL A 61 24.70 2.28 11.28
C VAL A 61 24.34 1.81 12.68
N VAL A 62 25.33 1.83 13.57
CA VAL A 62 25.08 1.64 15.00
C VAL A 62 24.75 3.02 15.58
N ASP A 63 23.59 3.15 16.19
CA ASP A 63 23.21 4.36 16.91
C ASP A 63 24.13 4.53 18.13
N SER A 64 24.74 5.71 18.28
CA SER A 64 25.80 5.94 19.25
C SER A 64 25.33 6.16 20.70
N GLU A 65 24.02 6.37 20.91
CA GLU A 65 23.45 6.58 22.24
C GLU A 65 22.74 5.32 22.78
N THR A 66 22.13 4.55 21.88
CA THR A 66 21.34 3.34 22.23
C THR A 66 22.04 2.02 21.89
N GLY A 67 23.01 2.04 20.97
CA GLY A 67 23.66 0.82 20.44
C GLY A 67 22.81 0.04 19.43
N GLU A 68 21.64 0.55 19.02
CA GLU A 68 20.78 -0.15 18.05
C GLU A 68 21.42 -0.23 16.65
N ILE A 69 21.25 -1.38 16.00
CA ILE A 69 21.82 -1.67 14.67
C ILE A 69 20.79 -1.33 13.60
N LEU A 70 20.84 -0.10 13.08
CA LEU A 70 19.89 0.44 12.12
C LEU A 70 20.31 0.14 10.68
N LEU A 71 19.40 -0.49 9.92
CA LEU A 71 19.48 -0.55 8.46
C LEU A 71 19.07 0.81 7.89
N VAL A 72 20.00 1.51 7.25
CA VAL A 72 19.77 2.81 6.60
C VAL A 72 20.08 2.76 5.11
N ARG A 73 19.40 3.59 4.33
CA ARG A 73 19.75 3.88 2.93
C ARG A 73 20.12 5.34 2.78
N GLN A 74 21.02 5.65 1.85
CA GLN A 74 21.35 7.03 1.53
C GLN A 74 20.17 7.70 0.79
N GLY A 75 19.70 8.83 1.32
CA GLY A 75 18.70 9.69 0.72
C GLY A 75 19.26 10.52 -0.45
N HIS A 76 18.37 11.14 -1.22
CA HIS A 76 18.76 12.04 -2.32
C HIS A 76 19.46 13.33 -1.82
N ASP A 77 19.29 13.63 -0.53
CA ASP A 77 19.93 14.70 0.25
C ASP A 77 21.24 14.27 0.93
N CYS A 78 21.76 13.07 0.60
CA CYS A 78 22.85 12.39 1.29
C CYS A 78 22.60 12.05 2.78
N GLY A 79 21.39 12.30 3.31
CA GLY A 79 20.99 11.87 4.64
C GLY A 79 20.86 10.35 4.73
N LEU A 80 20.82 9.81 5.96
CA LEU A 80 20.67 8.39 6.21
C LEU A 80 19.23 8.10 6.68
N VAL A 81 18.45 7.45 5.82
CA VAL A 81 17.04 7.15 6.06
C VAL A 81 16.92 5.72 6.58
N VAL A 82 16.44 5.56 7.82
CA VAL A 82 16.14 4.24 8.41
C VAL A 82 15.12 3.52 7.53
N VAL A 83 15.50 2.32 7.08
CA VAL A 83 14.66 1.45 6.26
C VAL A 83 13.92 0.52 7.21
N THR A 84 12.66 0.86 7.50
CA THR A 84 11.75 -0.12 8.11
C THR A 84 11.61 -1.30 7.17
N SER A 85 11.90 -2.52 7.66
CA SER A 85 11.81 -3.71 6.82
C SER A 85 10.36 -3.97 6.39
N PRO A 86 10.13 -4.73 5.30
CA PRO A 86 8.77 -5.15 4.91
C PRO A 86 8.02 -5.88 6.03
N GLY A 87 8.76 -6.58 6.90
CA GLY A 87 8.28 -7.23 8.12
C GLY A 87 7.84 -6.24 9.20
N GLU A 88 8.67 -5.25 9.56
CA GLU A 88 8.30 -4.19 10.51
C GLU A 88 7.11 -3.38 10.00
N ALA A 89 7.10 -3.02 8.72
CA ALA A 89 5.98 -2.32 8.10
C ALA A 89 4.68 -3.15 8.17
N ARG A 90 4.77 -4.49 8.09
CA ARG A 90 3.64 -5.40 8.33
C ARG A 90 3.23 -5.41 9.80
N ALA A 91 4.19 -5.52 10.72
CA ALA A 91 3.93 -5.47 12.17
C ALA A 91 3.23 -4.16 12.57
N LYS A 92 3.71 -3.00 12.11
CA LYS A 92 3.09 -1.68 12.32
C LYS A 92 1.64 -1.63 11.79
N ARG A 93 1.34 -2.25 10.64
CA ARG A 93 -0.04 -2.38 10.12
C ARG A 93 -0.94 -3.25 10.99
N PHE A 94 -0.46 -4.38 11.52
CA PHE A 94 -1.24 -5.23 12.43
C PHE A 94 -1.40 -4.62 13.83
N TYR A 95 -0.40 -3.91 14.33
CA TYR A 95 -0.46 -3.14 15.57
C TYR A 95 -1.50 -2.01 15.47
N ARG A 96 -1.43 -1.16 14.43
CA ARG A 96 -2.46 -0.14 14.12
C ARG A 96 -3.86 -0.78 14.04
N LEU A 97 -4.00 -1.95 13.43
CA LEU A 97 -5.27 -2.69 13.39
C LEU A 97 -5.76 -3.10 14.80
N GLU A 98 -4.92 -3.63 15.68
CA GLU A 98 -5.32 -3.99 17.04
C GLU A 98 -5.76 -2.79 17.89
N ILE A 99 -5.14 -1.62 17.74
CA ILE A 99 -5.61 -0.39 18.41
C ILE A 99 -6.99 0.02 17.87
N ALA A 100 -7.15 0.06 16.54
CA ALA A 100 -8.43 0.41 15.90
C ALA A 100 -9.59 -0.49 16.34
N ARG A 101 -9.32 -1.78 16.64
CA ARG A 101 -10.32 -2.71 17.21
C ARG A 101 -10.76 -2.32 18.62
N GLY A 102 -9.81 -1.93 19.47
CA GLY A 102 -10.10 -1.48 20.84
C GLY A 102 -10.90 -0.18 20.87
N LEU A 103 -10.66 0.72 19.90
CA LEU A 103 -11.38 1.99 19.80
C LEU A 103 -12.77 1.87 19.17
N LEU A 104 -12.94 1.05 18.13
CA LEU A 104 -14.22 0.90 17.40
C LEU A 104 -15.17 -0.15 17.99
N GLY A 105 -14.73 -0.91 18.99
CA GLY A 105 -15.55 -1.93 19.65
C GLY A 105 -15.83 -3.19 18.81
N THR A 106 -16.69 -4.06 19.34
CA THR A 106 -17.02 -5.38 18.75
C THR A 106 -17.95 -5.29 17.55
N GLY A 107 -18.92 -4.37 17.56
CA GLY A 107 -19.91 -4.23 16.48
C GLY A 107 -19.38 -3.66 15.16
N HIS A 108 -18.13 -3.18 15.11
CA HIS A 108 -17.56 -2.63 13.88
C HIS A 108 -16.81 -3.69 13.06
N ARG A 109 -17.01 -3.69 11.74
CA ARG A 109 -16.42 -4.65 10.78
C ARG A 109 -14.89 -4.77 10.80
N VAL A 110 -14.19 -3.78 11.34
CA VAL A 110 -12.72 -3.85 11.57
C VAL A 110 -12.38 -4.94 12.61
N ASN A 111 -13.28 -5.25 13.55
CA ASN A 111 -13.03 -6.24 14.59
C ASN A 111 -12.73 -7.64 14.02
N VAL A 112 -13.41 -8.06 12.95
CA VAL A 112 -13.24 -9.40 12.35
C VAL A 112 -12.04 -9.53 11.39
N CYS A 113 -11.47 -8.41 10.92
CA CYS A 113 -10.50 -8.37 9.81
C CYS A 113 -9.18 -9.12 10.10
N HIS A 114 -8.83 -10.17 9.36
CA HIS A 114 -7.68 -11.04 9.67
C HIS A 114 -7.72 -11.58 11.12
N ARG A 115 -8.91 -11.81 11.69
CA ARG A 115 -9.11 -12.44 13.01
C ARG A 115 -10.11 -13.59 12.91
N VAL A 116 -11.24 -13.37 12.27
CA VAL A 116 -12.25 -14.43 12.06
C VAL A 116 -11.98 -15.12 10.71
N PRO A 117 -12.05 -16.47 10.62
CA PRO A 117 -12.04 -17.19 9.36
C PRO A 117 -13.16 -16.72 8.42
N ALA A 118 -12.96 -16.85 7.11
CA ALA A 118 -13.99 -16.54 6.13
C ALA A 118 -15.19 -17.50 6.27
N LYS A 119 -16.39 -17.04 5.90
CA LYS A 119 -17.60 -17.89 5.94
C LYS A 119 -17.40 -19.12 5.04
N GLY A 120 -17.42 -20.31 5.63
CA GLY A 120 -17.21 -21.59 4.93
C GLY A 120 -15.75 -22.05 4.83
N ALA A 121 -14.79 -21.35 5.45
CA ALA A 121 -13.41 -21.82 5.53
C ALA A 121 -13.26 -22.97 6.55
N ASP A 122 -12.63 -24.07 6.12
CA ASP A 122 -12.23 -25.22 6.95
C ASP A 122 -10.86 -25.00 7.64
N ALA A 123 -10.02 -24.18 7.02
CA ALA A 123 -8.68 -23.82 7.46
C ALA A 123 -8.34 -22.38 7.05
N VAL A 124 -7.31 -21.80 7.68
CA VAL A 124 -6.66 -20.58 7.20
C VAL A 124 -5.37 -20.95 6.48
N GLU A 125 -5.26 -20.56 5.22
CA GLU A 125 -4.13 -20.90 4.37
C GLU A 125 -3.05 -19.82 4.44
N VAL A 126 -1.78 -20.21 4.55
CA VAL A 126 -0.62 -19.32 4.43
C VAL A 126 0.03 -19.53 3.08
N TRP A 127 0.09 -18.46 2.29
CA TRP A 127 0.66 -18.44 0.96
C TRP A 127 1.89 -17.51 0.93
N ARG A 128 2.92 -17.87 0.18
CA ARG A 128 4.10 -17.03 -0.08
C ARG A 128 4.27 -16.81 -1.57
N LYS A 129 4.46 -15.57 -1.99
CA LYS A 129 4.75 -15.23 -3.40
C LYS A 129 6.00 -15.98 -3.88
N LEU A 130 6.05 -16.35 -5.14
CA LEU A 130 7.29 -16.85 -5.75
C LEU A 130 8.36 -15.74 -5.80
N PRO A 131 9.67 -16.08 -5.83
CA PRO A 131 10.72 -15.11 -6.08
C PRO A 131 10.59 -14.57 -7.51
N ASP A 132 10.61 -13.25 -7.63
CA ASP A 132 10.59 -12.55 -8.92
C ASP A 132 11.79 -11.57 -8.93
N GLY A 133 12.89 -12.03 -9.52
CA GLY A 133 14.23 -11.44 -9.32
C GLY A 133 14.68 -11.44 -7.85
N ASP A 134 15.44 -10.42 -7.45
CA ASP A 134 15.94 -10.23 -6.08
C ASP A 134 14.84 -9.79 -5.07
N CYS A 135 13.56 -9.91 -5.40
CA CYS A 135 12.46 -9.42 -4.56
C CYS A 135 12.18 -10.34 -3.36
N GLN A 136 12.06 -9.75 -2.16
CA GLN A 136 11.65 -10.48 -0.96
C GLN A 136 10.23 -11.05 -1.12
N CYS A 137 10.14 -12.38 -1.07
CA CYS A 137 8.93 -13.16 -1.35
C CYS A 137 7.82 -12.93 -0.31
N GLY A 138 6.93 -11.97 -0.54
CA GLY A 138 5.88 -11.61 0.43
C GLY A 138 4.86 -12.71 0.72
N ALA A 139 4.52 -12.90 1.99
CA ALA A 139 3.50 -13.86 2.45
C ALA A 139 2.16 -13.20 2.82
N HIS A 140 1.07 -13.96 2.63
CA HIS A 140 -0.30 -13.53 2.92
C HIS A 140 -1.19 -14.69 3.40
N PHE A 141 -2.34 -14.33 4.00
CA PHE A 141 -3.39 -15.28 4.40
C PHE A 141 -4.52 -15.36 3.37
N LYS A 142 -5.07 -16.55 3.19
CA LYS A 142 -6.34 -16.84 2.50
C LYS A 142 -7.26 -17.61 3.45
N GLY A 143 -8.59 -17.49 3.29
CA GLY A 143 -9.57 -18.07 4.22
C GLY A 143 -9.86 -17.23 5.47
N VAL A 144 -9.57 -15.92 5.48
CA VAL A 144 -9.86 -15.00 6.59
C VAL A 144 -10.75 -13.84 6.15
N MET A 145 -11.59 -13.32 7.05
CA MET A 145 -12.43 -12.15 6.78
C MET A 145 -11.59 -10.89 6.53
N VAL A 146 -11.95 -10.11 5.52
CA VAL A 146 -11.29 -8.84 5.16
C VAL A 146 -12.33 -7.71 5.19
N CYS A 147 -12.01 -6.55 5.79
CA CYS A 147 -13.02 -5.56 6.15
C CYS A 147 -13.17 -4.34 5.23
N GLY A 148 -12.39 -4.22 4.15
CA GLY A 148 -12.49 -3.14 3.15
C GLY A 148 -12.27 -1.69 3.66
N ALA A 149 -12.13 -1.48 4.97
CA ALA A 149 -12.19 -0.15 5.59
C ALA A 149 -10.89 0.66 5.39
N VAL A 150 -10.73 1.25 4.20
CA VAL A 150 -9.50 1.91 3.72
C VAL A 150 -8.89 2.88 4.74
N TRP A 151 -9.70 3.74 5.36
CA TRP A 151 -9.23 4.74 6.34
C TRP A 151 -8.94 4.19 7.75
N LEU A 152 -9.55 3.06 8.13
CA LEU A 152 -9.62 2.61 9.54
C LEU A 152 -8.92 1.28 9.82
N CYS A 153 -8.53 0.54 8.77
CA CYS A 153 -7.81 -0.73 8.87
C CYS A 153 -6.49 -0.60 8.09
N ALA A 154 -5.37 -0.39 8.80
CA ALA A 154 -4.06 -0.20 8.17
C ALA A 154 -3.62 -1.39 7.28
N VAL A 155 -4.14 -2.60 7.52
CA VAL A 155 -3.91 -3.77 6.66
C VAL A 155 -4.71 -3.68 5.35
N CYS A 156 -6.02 -3.38 5.41
CA CYS A 156 -6.84 -3.20 4.19
C CYS A 156 -6.44 -1.95 3.41
N GLY A 157 -6.31 -0.81 4.09
CA GLY A 157 -5.96 0.47 3.48
C GLY A 157 -4.65 0.42 2.71
N SER A 158 -3.65 -0.32 3.20
CA SER A 158 -2.41 -0.55 2.47
C SER A 158 -2.59 -1.36 1.18
N LYS A 159 -3.43 -2.41 1.17
CA LYS A 159 -3.74 -3.18 -0.04
C LYS A 159 -4.53 -2.36 -1.06
N ILE A 160 -5.60 -1.71 -0.59
CA ILE A 160 -6.49 -0.90 -1.42
C ILE A 160 -5.70 0.24 -2.05
N SER A 161 -4.87 0.96 -1.27
CA SER A 161 -4.03 2.05 -1.78
C SER A 161 -3.05 1.60 -2.86
N GLU A 162 -2.44 0.43 -2.72
CA GLU A 162 -1.50 -0.09 -3.73
C GLU A 162 -2.22 -0.51 -5.03
N ARG A 163 -3.42 -1.09 -4.92
CA ARG A 163 -4.23 -1.48 -6.09
C ARG A 163 -4.84 -0.26 -6.79
N ARG A 164 -5.36 0.72 -6.02
CA ARG A 164 -5.76 2.04 -6.52
C ARG A 164 -4.58 2.84 -7.10
N ARG A 165 -3.33 2.57 -6.68
CA ARG A 165 -2.12 3.16 -7.29
C ARG A 165 -1.92 2.64 -8.71
N ALA A 166 -2.06 1.33 -8.92
CA ALA A 166 -2.00 0.73 -10.25
C ALA A 166 -3.12 1.26 -11.16
N GLU A 167 -4.37 1.43 -10.67
CA GLU A 167 -5.46 2.08 -11.43
C GLU A 167 -5.05 3.46 -11.96
N LEU A 168 -4.40 4.28 -11.12
CA LEU A 168 -3.92 5.62 -11.50
C LEU A 168 -2.74 5.55 -12.48
N GLU A 169 -1.77 4.67 -12.23
CA GLU A 169 -0.58 4.48 -13.07
C GLU A 169 -0.97 4.09 -14.51
N THR A 170 -1.89 3.13 -14.67
CA THR A 170 -2.48 2.76 -15.97
C THR A 170 -3.18 3.94 -16.64
N ALA A 171 -4.07 4.64 -15.94
CA ALA A 171 -4.80 5.78 -16.50
C ALA A 171 -3.87 6.93 -16.94
N ILE A 172 -2.85 7.25 -16.12
CA ILE A 172 -1.85 8.29 -16.41
C ILE A 172 -0.99 7.90 -17.62
N ALA A 173 -0.61 6.62 -17.75
CA ALA A 173 0.19 6.13 -18.88
C ALA A 173 -0.61 6.18 -20.19
N LEU A 174 -1.85 5.66 -20.19
CA LEU A 174 -2.72 5.66 -21.37
C LEU A 174 -3.02 7.08 -21.87
N TRP A 175 -3.36 8.01 -20.97
CA TRP A 175 -3.63 9.41 -21.36
C TRP A 175 -2.43 10.10 -22.01
N LYS A 176 -1.20 9.77 -21.61
CA LYS A 176 0.02 10.31 -22.23
C LYS A 176 0.36 9.67 -23.56
N ALA A 177 0.05 8.38 -23.74
CA ALA A 177 0.16 7.73 -25.04
C ALA A 177 -0.79 8.35 -26.07
N GLU A 178 -1.94 8.89 -25.63
CA GLU A 178 -2.86 9.71 -26.44
C GLU A 178 -2.40 11.17 -26.65
N GLY A 179 -1.20 11.56 -26.19
CA GLY A 179 -0.69 12.94 -26.27
C GLY A 179 -1.31 13.90 -25.24
N GLY A 180 -1.98 13.37 -24.22
CA GLY A 180 -2.59 14.12 -23.13
C GLY A 180 -1.63 14.44 -21.97
N GLU A 181 -1.99 15.45 -21.18
CA GLU A 181 -1.25 15.92 -20.01
C GLU A 181 -2.06 15.67 -18.72
N VAL A 182 -1.36 15.38 -17.62
CA VAL A 182 -1.97 15.21 -16.29
C VAL A 182 -1.31 16.19 -15.33
N LEU A 183 -2.13 17.04 -14.71
CA LEU A 183 -1.70 17.98 -13.66
C LEU A 183 -2.19 17.52 -12.29
N LEU A 184 -1.36 17.70 -11.26
CA LEU A 184 -1.80 17.68 -9.87
C LEU A 184 -2.30 19.07 -9.50
N VAL A 185 -3.53 19.16 -9.01
CA VAL A 185 -4.11 20.39 -8.45
C VAL A 185 -4.42 20.16 -6.98
N THR A 186 -3.81 20.97 -6.11
CA THR A 186 -4.02 20.93 -4.66
C THR A 186 -4.97 22.06 -4.26
N TYR A 187 -6.01 21.73 -3.51
CA TYR A 187 -7.06 22.65 -3.07
C TYR A 187 -7.05 22.77 -1.54
N THR A 188 -6.74 23.96 -1.06
CA THR A 188 -6.57 24.32 0.37
C THR A 188 -7.55 25.43 0.74
N PHE A 189 -7.92 25.55 2.02
CA PHE A 189 -8.81 26.60 2.53
C PHE A 189 -8.44 26.97 3.96
N SER A 190 -8.93 28.12 4.42
CA SER A 190 -8.71 28.57 5.80
C SER A 190 -9.71 27.91 6.76
N HIS A 191 -9.22 27.40 7.89
CA HIS A 191 -9.97 26.68 8.92
C HIS A 191 -9.46 27.05 10.33
N GLY A 192 -10.32 26.93 11.32
CA GLY A 192 -10.00 27.18 12.73
C GLY A 192 -9.32 25.99 13.41
N ARG A 193 -8.53 26.26 14.46
CA ARG A 193 -7.90 25.23 15.32
C ARG A 193 -8.92 24.29 15.98
N HIS A 194 -10.13 24.77 16.20
CA HIS A 194 -11.19 24.09 16.93
C HIS A 194 -12.30 23.55 16.02
N ASP A 195 -12.11 23.60 14.69
CA ASP A 195 -13.11 23.15 13.73
C ASP A 195 -13.27 21.62 13.76
N ALA A 196 -14.50 21.14 13.92
CA ALA A 196 -14.81 19.72 13.88
C ALA A 196 -14.57 19.14 12.47
N LEU A 197 -13.83 18.03 12.38
CA LEU A 197 -13.47 17.43 11.09
C LEU A 197 -14.69 17.05 10.25
N GLY A 198 -15.75 16.51 10.87
CA GLY A 198 -16.99 16.12 10.18
C GLY A 198 -17.64 17.31 9.45
N GLU A 199 -17.93 18.39 10.18
CA GLU A 199 -18.46 19.62 9.60
C GLU A 199 -17.55 20.19 8.52
N THR A 200 -16.23 20.18 8.76
CA THR A 200 -15.22 20.72 7.84
C THR A 200 -15.22 19.94 6.53
N LEU A 201 -15.31 18.60 6.57
CA LEU A 201 -15.42 17.76 5.39
C LEU A 201 -16.75 17.91 4.64
N ASP A 202 -17.83 18.31 5.31
CA ASP A 202 -19.14 18.51 4.68
C ASP A 202 -19.27 19.93 4.09
N LYS A 203 -18.73 20.95 4.77
CA LYS A 203 -18.45 22.29 4.22
C LYS A 203 -17.56 22.16 2.96
N LEU A 204 -16.49 21.34 3.02
CA LEU A 204 -15.62 21.00 1.90
C LEU A 204 -16.36 20.29 0.75
N ALA A 205 -17.20 19.29 1.04
CA ALA A 205 -18.01 18.62 0.01
C ALA A 205 -18.97 19.60 -0.69
N LYS A 206 -19.60 20.51 0.07
CA LYS A 206 -20.42 21.62 -0.46
C LYS A 206 -19.59 22.56 -1.33
N ALA A 207 -18.39 22.97 -0.90
CA ALA A 207 -17.47 23.80 -1.68
C ALA A 207 -17.14 23.14 -3.03
N ARG A 208 -16.74 21.86 -3.03
CA ARG A 208 -16.39 21.13 -4.27
C ARG A 208 -17.58 20.99 -5.22
N LYS A 209 -18.80 20.75 -4.71
CA LYS A 209 -20.04 20.73 -5.51
C LYS A 209 -20.34 22.10 -6.14
N LEU A 210 -20.14 23.19 -5.40
CA LEU A 210 -20.33 24.55 -5.91
C LEU A 210 -19.24 24.97 -6.92
N MET A 211 -17.98 24.57 -6.69
CA MET A 211 -16.85 24.89 -7.55
C MET A 211 -16.96 24.19 -8.91
N LYS A 212 -17.26 22.88 -8.94
CA LYS A 212 -17.45 22.12 -10.19
C LYS A 212 -18.82 22.37 -10.86
N GLY A 213 -19.62 23.29 -10.34
CA GLY A 213 -20.93 23.66 -10.86
C GLY A 213 -20.93 24.83 -11.85
N GLY A 214 -21.98 24.87 -12.68
CA GLY A 214 -22.34 26.03 -13.52
C GLY A 214 -21.52 26.21 -14.81
N LYS A 215 -21.94 27.20 -15.62
CA LYS A 215 -21.37 27.47 -16.95
C LYS A 215 -19.85 27.71 -16.92
N GLN A 216 -19.34 28.43 -15.93
CA GLN A 216 -17.91 28.75 -15.81
C GLN A 216 -17.00 27.51 -15.70
N TYR A 217 -17.38 26.48 -14.95
CA TYR A 217 -16.56 25.26 -14.86
C TYR A 217 -16.67 24.42 -16.14
N LYS A 218 -17.82 24.45 -16.83
CA LYS A 218 -17.94 23.86 -18.18
C LYS A 218 -17.02 24.53 -19.19
N ALA A 219 -16.93 25.87 -19.18
CA ALA A 219 -15.98 26.62 -20.02
C ALA A 219 -14.53 26.24 -19.70
N ILE A 220 -14.11 26.29 -18.43
CA ILE A 220 -12.76 25.84 -18.01
C ILE A 220 -12.47 24.40 -18.49
N ARG A 221 -13.44 23.48 -18.41
CA ARG A 221 -13.27 22.12 -18.94
C ARG A 221 -13.14 22.06 -20.46
N GLN A 222 -13.81 22.94 -21.20
CA GLN A 222 -13.76 23.00 -22.66
C GLN A 222 -12.44 23.62 -23.14
N ASP A 223 -12.08 24.77 -22.61
CA ASP A 223 -10.93 25.58 -23.05
C ASP A 223 -9.61 24.82 -22.85
N PHE A 224 -9.43 24.17 -21.69
CA PHE A 224 -8.26 23.33 -21.38
C PHE A 224 -8.42 21.86 -21.83
N GLY A 225 -9.52 21.48 -22.49
CA GLY A 225 -9.75 20.11 -22.96
C GLY A 225 -9.77 19.04 -21.85
N MET A 226 -10.32 19.36 -20.67
CA MET A 226 -10.33 18.48 -19.51
C MET A 226 -11.29 17.29 -19.69
N VAL A 227 -10.77 16.10 -19.98
CA VAL A 227 -11.57 14.88 -20.12
C VAL A 227 -12.13 14.38 -18.79
N GLY A 228 -11.40 14.57 -17.67
CA GLY A 228 -11.89 14.21 -16.34
C GLY A 228 -10.93 14.52 -15.20
N THR A 229 -11.32 14.14 -13.99
CA THR A 229 -10.49 14.30 -12.78
C THR A 229 -10.60 13.10 -11.85
N VAL A 230 -9.52 12.77 -11.12
CA VAL A 230 -9.56 11.86 -9.96
C VAL A 230 -9.17 12.62 -8.71
N GLN A 231 -10.01 12.58 -7.68
CA GLN A 231 -9.84 13.32 -6.43
C GLN A 231 -9.48 12.40 -5.26
N ALA A 232 -8.54 12.80 -4.41
CA ALA A 232 -8.21 12.17 -3.13
C ALA A 232 -8.35 13.18 -1.97
N PHE A 233 -8.41 12.67 -0.74
CA PHE A 233 -8.24 13.47 0.48
C PHE A 233 -6.86 13.21 1.09
N GLU A 234 -6.21 14.27 1.55
CA GLU A 234 -5.14 14.20 2.53
C GLU A 234 -5.62 14.90 3.80
N ILE A 235 -5.40 14.28 4.96
CA ILE A 235 -5.92 14.78 6.24
C ILE A 235 -4.84 14.57 7.29
N THR A 236 -4.42 15.64 7.97
CA THR A 236 -3.50 15.60 9.12
C THR A 236 -4.04 16.43 10.29
N HIS A 237 -3.45 16.28 11.47
CA HIS A 237 -3.76 17.11 12.64
C HIS A 237 -2.51 17.76 13.22
N GLY A 238 -2.52 19.09 13.35
CA GLY A 238 -1.41 19.88 13.93
C GLY A 238 -1.84 20.60 15.22
N PRO A 239 -1.01 20.65 16.27
CA PRO A 239 -1.41 21.21 17.57
C PRO A 239 -1.75 22.72 17.53
N ALA A 240 -1.21 23.45 16.56
CA ALA A 240 -1.44 24.88 16.38
C ALA A 240 -2.73 25.22 15.61
N HIS A 241 -3.17 24.35 14.69
CA HIS A 241 -4.22 24.67 13.70
C HIS A 241 -5.29 23.57 13.53
N GLY A 242 -5.27 22.53 14.37
CA GLY A 242 -6.32 21.51 14.40
C GLY A 242 -6.25 20.55 13.20
N TRP A 243 -7.42 20.21 12.67
CA TRP A 243 -7.56 19.35 11.48
C TRP A 243 -7.25 20.10 10.19
N HIS A 244 -6.37 19.53 9.36
CA HIS A 244 -6.02 20.04 8.04
C HIS A 244 -6.46 19.01 6.97
N PRO A 245 -7.73 19.05 6.51
CA PRO A 245 -8.18 18.24 5.39
C PRO A 245 -8.09 19.04 4.08
N HIS A 246 -7.14 18.68 3.21
CA HIS A 246 -7.02 19.25 1.86
C HIS A 246 -7.32 18.21 0.78
N ILE A 247 -7.50 18.69 -0.46
CA ILE A 247 -7.84 17.84 -1.60
C ILE A 247 -6.71 17.87 -2.62
N HIS A 248 -6.25 16.67 -2.99
CA HIS A 248 -5.41 16.45 -4.15
C HIS A 248 -6.26 15.95 -5.31
N GLU A 249 -6.01 16.46 -6.51
CA GLU A 249 -6.77 16.10 -7.69
C GLU A 249 -5.89 16.00 -8.93
N LEU A 250 -5.90 14.84 -9.58
CA LEU A 250 -5.34 14.68 -10.91
C LEU A 250 -6.35 15.17 -11.93
N VAL A 251 -5.96 16.15 -12.74
CA VAL A 251 -6.74 16.70 -13.85
C VAL A 251 -6.16 16.18 -15.16
N PHE A 252 -6.97 15.43 -15.90
CA PHE A 252 -6.62 14.87 -17.20
C PHE A 252 -7.09 15.85 -18.28
N LEU A 253 -6.15 16.46 -19.00
CA LEU A 253 -6.39 17.57 -19.93
C LEU A 253 -5.50 17.51 -21.18
N ARG A 254 -5.77 18.35 -22.17
CA ARG A 254 -4.97 18.40 -23.42
C ARG A 254 -3.59 18.97 -23.11
N SER A 255 -2.54 18.37 -23.66
CA SER A 255 -1.16 18.88 -23.55
C SER A 255 -1.02 20.33 -24.03
N GLY A 256 -0.20 21.10 -23.32
CA GLY A 256 0.05 22.52 -23.61
C GLY A 256 -0.91 23.46 -22.89
N ALA A 257 -1.50 23.04 -21.77
CA ALA A 257 -2.36 23.90 -20.96
C ALA A 257 -1.58 25.05 -20.29
N ASP A 258 -2.05 26.29 -20.42
CA ASP A 258 -1.53 27.40 -19.62
C ASP A 258 -1.86 27.15 -18.14
N ARG A 259 -0.85 26.74 -17.37
CA ARG A 259 -0.97 26.40 -15.95
C ARG A 259 -1.23 27.64 -15.08
N VAL A 260 -0.88 28.85 -15.54
CA VAL A 260 -1.09 30.11 -14.83
C VAL A 260 -2.54 30.57 -15.00
N GLU A 261 -3.04 30.62 -16.24
CA GLU A 261 -4.45 30.94 -16.53
C GLU A 261 -5.37 29.89 -15.85
N LEU A 262 -5.00 28.61 -15.94
CA LEU A 262 -5.71 27.52 -15.28
C LEU A 262 -5.76 27.69 -13.76
N ARG A 263 -4.61 27.98 -13.12
CA ARG A 263 -4.55 28.25 -11.67
C ARG A 263 -5.45 29.42 -11.29
N GLN A 264 -5.38 30.53 -12.03
CA GLN A 264 -6.18 31.74 -11.77
C GLN A 264 -7.69 31.45 -11.88
N ARG A 265 -8.11 30.78 -12.96
CA ARG A 265 -9.52 30.48 -13.22
C ARG A 265 -10.10 29.43 -12.27
N LEU A 266 -9.32 28.42 -11.89
CA LEU A 266 -9.73 27.47 -10.84
C LEU A 266 -9.77 28.15 -9.46
N TYR A 267 -8.76 28.96 -9.11
CA TYR A 267 -8.69 29.64 -7.81
C TYR A 267 -9.90 30.54 -7.57
N GLU A 268 -10.24 31.41 -8.53
CA GLU A 268 -11.37 32.34 -8.36
C GLU A 268 -12.73 31.60 -8.41
N LYS A 269 -12.80 30.35 -8.90
CA LYS A 269 -13.96 29.47 -8.62
C LYS A 269 -13.90 28.80 -7.24
N TRP A 270 -12.72 28.43 -6.78
CA TRP A 270 -12.48 27.75 -5.50
C TRP A 270 -12.73 28.66 -4.30
N ARG A 271 -12.06 29.82 -4.25
CA ARG A 271 -12.23 30.91 -3.28
C ARG A 271 -13.71 31.25 -3.02
N ARG A 272 -14.46 31.57 -4.08
CA ARG A 272 -15.91 31.87 -4.01
C ARG A 272 -16.76 30.67 -3.59
N ALA A 273 -16.29 29.44 -3.79
CA ALA A 273 -16.98 28.24 -3.33
C ALA A 273 -16.73 27.97 -1.84
N CYS A 274 -15.52 28.22 -1.33
CA CYS A 274 -15.18 28.16 0.10
C CYS A 274 -16.09 29.09 0.92
N VAL A 275 -16.08 30.40 0.59
CA VAL A 275 -16.90 31.40 1.29
C VAL A 275 -18.39 31.03 1.26
N ARG A 276 -18.93 30.66 0.09
CA ARG A 276 -20.35 30.24 -0.05
C ARG A 276 -20.67 28.88 0.58
N SER A 277 -19.67 28.11 0.97
CA SER A 277 -19.87 26.86 1.71
C SER A 277 -19.87 27.04 3.23
N GLY A 278 -19.25 28.11 3.74
CA GLY A 278 -18.95 28.30 5.16
C GLY A 278 -17.54 27.85 5.56
N LEU A 279 -16.59 27.89 4.62
CA LEU A 279 -15.15 27.75 4.86
C LEU A 279 -14.49 29.13 4.81
N GLY A 280 -13.36 29.30 5.51
CA GLY A 280 -12.57 30.53 5.45
C GLY A 280 -11.99 30.78 4.05
N GLU A 281 -11.87 32.05 3.68
CA GLU A 281 -11.39 32.45 2.36
C GLU A 281 -9.91 32.06 2.17
N PRO A 282 -9.56 31.30 1.13
CA PRO A 282 -8.16 30.98 0.82
C PRO A 282 -7.44 32.16 0.15
N SER A 283 -6.13 32.33 0.44
CA SER A 283 -5.27 33.25 -0.32
C SER A 283 -4.91 32.70 -1.71
N PHE A 284 -4.55 33.57 -2.66
CA PHE A 284 -4.10 33.15 -3.99
C PHE A 284 -2.84 32.26 -3.92
N GLU A 285 -1.93 32.58 -2.99
CA GLU A 285 -0.64 31.92 -2.85
C GLU A 285 -0.76 30.46 -2.38
N HIS A 286 -1.57 30.20 -1.36
CA HIS A 286 -1.66 28.88 -0.71
C HIS A 286 -2.97 28.13 -0.98
N GLY A 287 -4.00 28.81 -1.48
CA GLY A 287 -5.35 28.30 -1.65
C GLY A 287 -5.52 27.28 -2.77
N LEU A 288 -4.75 27.45 -3.86
CA LEU A 288 -4.75 26.54 -4.99
C LEU A 288 -3.38 26.54 -5.67
N ASP A 289 -2.82 25.35 -5.83
CA ASP A 289 -1.56 25.10 -6.54
C ASP A 289 -1.81 24.15 -7.73
N VAL A 290 -1.03 24.28 -8.81
CA VAL A 290 -1.14 23.53 -10.06
C VAL A 290 0.26 23.09 -10.50
N ARG A 291 0.54 21.79 -10.43
CA ARG A 291 1.85 21.20 -10.76
C ARG A 291 1.74 20.23 -11.93
N GLY A 292 2.64 20.38 -12.90
CA GLY A 292 2.91 19.35 -13.91
C GLY A 292 3.98 18.37 -13.45
N GLY A 293 4.10 17.24 -14.16
CA GLY A 293 5.02 16.17 -13.78
C GLY A 293 6.47 16.35 -14.22
N GLU A 294 6.87 17.46 -14.85
CA GLU A 294 8.29 17.68 -15.20
C GLU A 294 9.16 17.80 -13.94
N GLN A 295 8.59 18.28 -12.82
CA GLN A 295 9.26 18.29 -11.52
C GLN A 295 9.50 16.87 -10.95
N ALA A 296 8.88 15.84 -11.53
CA ALA A 296 9.12 14.43 -11.21
C ALA A 296 10.16 13.75 -12.12
N ALA A 297 10.82 14.47 -13.05
CA ALA A 297 11.79 13.92 -14.01
C ALA A 297 13.02 13.23 -13.37
N ARG A 298 13.23 13.35 -12.06
CA ARG A 298 14.23 12.57 -11.30
C ARG A 298 13.83 11.12 -10.98
N TYR A 299 12.62 10.68 -11.32
CA TYR A 299 12.08 9.35 -10.99
C TYR A 299 11.68 8.49 -12.21
N VAL A 300 12.34 8.67 -13.36
CA VAL A 300 12.10 7.90 -14.60
C VAL A 300 12.11 6.37 -14.40
N SER A 301 12.84 5.85 -13.40
CA SER A 301 12.89 4.43 -13.06
C SER A 301 11.89 3.95 -11.99
N LYS A 302 10.97 4.80 -11.50
CA LYS A 302 10.08 4.48 -10.35
C LYS A 302 8.63 4.99 -10.47
N GLY A 303 8.20 5.37 -11.67
CA GLY A 303 6.86 5.98 -11.88
C GLY A 303 6.82 7.46 -11.48
N TRP A 304 5.67 8.10 -11.70
CA TRP A 304 5.55 9.56 -11.64
C TRP A 304 5.41 10.16 -10.23
N GLY A 305 5.22 9.34 -9.19
CA GLY A 305 5.07 9.77 -7.80
C GLY A 305 3.69 10.34 -7.46
N LEU A 306 2.99 10.95 -8.42
CA LEU A 306 1.64 11.51 -8.23
C LEU A 306 0.64 10.45 -7.77
N GLU A 307 0.74 9.23 -8.32
CA GLU A 307 -0.07 8.08 -7.91
C GLU A 307 0.17 7.70 -6.43
N GLN A 308 1.39 7.87 -5.92
CA GLN A 308 1.75 7.64 -4.51
C GLN A 308 1.41 8.83 -3.59
N GLU A 309 1.26 10.03 -4.14
CA GLU A 309 0.76 11.20 -3.43
C GLU A 309 -0.76 11.06 -3.21
N MET A 310 -1.51 10.77 -4.28
CA MET A 310 -2.95 10.53 -4.27
C MET A 310 -3.38 9.35 -3.38
N THR A 311 -2.62 8.25 -3.36
CA THR A 311 -3.02 7.04 -2.63
C THR A 311 -2.47 6.98 -1.21
N LYS A 312 -1.17 7.28 -1.00
CA LYS A 312 -0.46 6.98 0.26
C LYS A 312 -0.43 8.14 1.26
N GLY A 313 -1.06 9.28 0.97
CA GLY A 313 -1.08 10.45 1.87
C GLY A 313 -1.54 10.16 3.31
N HIS A 314 -2.59 9.34 3.47
CA HIS A 314 -3.11 8.93 4.78
C HIS A 314 -2.32 7.78 5.46
N ILE A 315 -1.41 7.12 4.73
CA ILE A 315 -0.57 6.02 5.23
C ILE A 315 0.78 6.56 5.71
N LYS A 316 1.32 7.56 4.99
CA LYS A 316 2.55 8.27 5.32
C LYS A 316 2.42 8.92 6.71
N ASP A 317 3.54 8.97 7.42
CA ASP A 317 3.64 9.72 8.66
C ASP A 317 3.81 11.23 8.34
N GLY A 318 3.24 12.10 9.18
CA GLY A 318 3.13 13.53 8.93
C GLY A 318 4.44 14.30 9.11
N ARG A 319 4.51 15.52 8.57
CA ARG A 319 5.72 16.37 8.58
C ARG A 319 5.77 17.27 9.81
N GLY A 320 6.95 17.38 10.42
CA GLY A 320 7.21 18.29 11.54
C GLY A 320 6.32 17.97 12.75
N LYS A 321 5.50 18.94 13.18
CA LYS A 321 4.58 18.79 14.33
C LYS A 321 3.18 18.28 13.94
N ASN A 322 2.93 17.99 12.65
CA ASN A 322 1.63 17.48 12.18
C ASN A 322 1.62 15.95 12.21
N ARG A 323 0.56 15.37 12.78
CA ARG A 323 0.35 13.92 12.89
C ARG A 323 -0.59 13.42 11.77
N SER A 324 -0.25 12.31 11.12
CA SER A 324 -1.19 11.58 10.25
C SER A 324 -2.18 10.76 11.09
N PRO A 325 -3.33 10.32 10.55
CA PRO A 325 -4.29 9.51 11.29
C PRO A 325 -3.70 8.20 11.85
N GLY A 326 -2.68 7.64 11.18
CA GLY A 326 -1.93 6.50 11.67
C GLY A 326 -1.07 6.81 12.89
N GLN A 327 -0.43 7.98 12.96
CA GLN A 327 0.31 8.43 14.15
C GLN A 327 -0.62 8.81 15.30
N ILE A 328 -1.76 9.46 15.02
CA ILE A 328 -2.77 9.77 16.06
C ILE A 328 -3.28 8.46 16.71
N LEU A 329 -3.49 7.42 15.90
CA LEU A 329 -3.86 6.09 16.40
C LEU A 329 -2.78 5.51 17.32
N GLU A 330 -1.50 5.61 16.94
CA GLU A 330 -0.37 5.14 17.75
C GLU A 330 -0.24 5.93 19.06
N CYS A 331 -0.32 7.28 19.02
CA CYS A 331 -0.37 8.13 20.22
C CYS A 331 -1.52 7.79 21.18
N SER A 332 -2.62 7.19 20.71
CA SER A 332 -3.75 6.80 21.56
C SER A 332 -3.49 5.53 22.40
N ALA A 333 -2.47 4.75 22.04
CA ALA A 333 -2.10 3.49 22.69
C ALA A 333 -0.65 3.45 23.22
N ASP A 334 0.12 4.52 23.00
CA ASP A 334 1.49 4.68 23.48
C ASP A 334 1.55 4.60 25.02
N PRO A 335 2.25 3.63 25.63
CA PRO A 335 2.35 3.50 27.08
C PRO A 335 3.25 4.58 27.72
N LEU A 336 4.17 5.19 26.96
CA LEU A 336 5.13 6.20 27.45
C LEU A 336 4.54 7.62 27.43
N ALA A 337 3.54 7.87 26.58
CA ALA A 337 2.80 9.13 26.56
C ALA A 337 2.08 9.41 27.89
N ASP A 338 1.80 10.68 28.18
CA ASP A 338 0.98 11.03 29.35
C ASP A 338 -0.51 10.65 29.14
N PRO A 339 -1.30 10.48 30.23
CA PRO A 339 -2.70 10.10 30.12
C PRO A 339 -3.58 11.11 29.34
N GLY A 340 -3.25 12.40 29.39
CA GLY A 340 -3.97 13.46 28.68
C GLY A 340 -3.73 13.40 27.17
N HIS A 341 -2.48 13.20 26.75
CA HIS A 341 -2.11 13.02 25.34
C HIS A 341 -2.77 11.77 24.75
N ARG A 342 -2.76 10.64 25.46
CA ARG A 342 -3.52 9.43 25.05
C ARG A 342 -5.01 9.72 24.88
N ALA A 343 -5.62 10.43 25.84
CA ALA A 343 -7.04 10.77 25.80
C ALA A 343 -7.40 11.74 24.64
N GLU A 344 -6.56 12.74 24.36
CA GLU A 344 -6.69 13.61 23.19
C GLU A 344 -6.59 12.79 21.90
N ALA A 345 -5.53 12.00 21.75
CA ALA A 345 -5.30 11.19 20.56
C ALA A 345 -6.44 10.18 20.31
N ARG A 346 -6.98 9.57 21.37
CA ARG A 346 -8.17 8.72 21.30
C ARG A 346 -9.40 9.46 20.80
N ARG A 347 -9.67 10.68 21.30
CA ARG A 347 -10.78 11.52 20.84
C ARG A 347 -10.62 11.86 19.37
N LEU A 348 -9.47 12.42 18.99
CA LEU A 348 -9.17 12.81 17.60
C LEU A 348 -9.28 11.64 16.63
N TRP A 349 -8.83 10.44 17.01
CA TRP A 349 -8.97 9.29 16.12
C TRP A 349 -10.43 8.80 16.00
N LEU A 350 -11.24 8.91 17.04
CA LEU A 350 -12.68 8.62 16.96
C LEU A 350 -13.43 9.68 16.13
N ASP A 351 -13.06 10.96 16.24
CA ASP A 351 -13.58 12.03 15.39
C ASP A 351 -13.26 11.75 13.91
N TYR A 352 -12.03 11.32 13.61
CA TYR A 352 -11.61 10.87 12.28
C TYR A 352 -12.38 9.64 11.81
N ALA A 353 -12.57 8.64 12.67
CA ALA A 353 -13.29 7.42 12.33
C ALA A 353 -14.77 7.66 12.02
N ALA A 354 -15.43 8.55 12.76
CA ALA A 354 -16.78 9.00 12.47
C ALA A 354 -16.83 9.81 11.16
N ALA A 355 -15.93 10.79 11.01
CA ALA A 355 -15.91 11.69 9.86
C ALA A 355 -15.59 10.98 8.53
N MET A 356 -14.73 9.97 8.52
CA MET A 356 -14.33 9.26 7.29
C MET A 356 -15.22 8.07 6.91
N LYS A 357 -16.24 7.75 7.73
CA LYS A 357 -17.18 6.65 7.48
C LYS A 357 -17.86 6.80 6.11
N GLY A 358 -17.66 5.81 5.23
CA GLY A 358 -18.27 5.77 3.90
C GLY A 358 -17.71 6.74 2.85
N LYS A 359 -16.66 7.52 3.16
CA LYS A 359 -15.96 8.34 2.15
C LYS A 359 -14.99 7.45 1.36
N GLN A 360 -14.96 7.57 0.03
CA GLN A 360 -14.06 6.80 -0.86
C GLN A 360 -12.63 7.35 -0.80
N GLN A 361 -11.61 6.51 -1.01
CA GLN A 361 -10.22 6.96 -1.16
C GLN A 361 -10.02 7.82 -2.41
N LEU A 362 -10.40 7.28 -3.58
CA LEU A 362 -10.34 7.97 -4.86
C LEU A 362 -11.75 8.19 -5.41
N ARG A 363 -12.03 9.41 -5.85
CA ARG A 363 -13.27 9.77 -6.56
C ARG A 363 -12.96 10.17 -7.99
N TRP A 364 -13.24 9.25 -8.91
CA TRP A 364 -13.17 9.46 -10.35
C TRP A 364 -14.39 10.27 -10.84
N THR A 365 -14.24 11.09 -11.88
CA THR A 365 -15.39 11.63 -12.61
C THR A 365 -16.10 10.55 -13.43
N PRO A 366 -17.43 10.62 -13.62
CA PRO A 366 -18.17 9.65 -14.44
C PRO A 366 -17.55 9.44 -15.82
N GLY A 367 -17.49 8.18 -16.26
CA GLY A 367 -16.88 7.77 -17.53
C GLY A 367 -15.35 7.67 -17.55
N LEU A 368 -14.62 8.27 -16.59
CA LEU A 368 -13.16 8.32 -16.65
C LEU A 368 -12.49 6.94 -16.45
N LYS A 369 -13.03 6.10 -15.56
CA LYS A 369 -12.59 4.70 -15.42
C LYS A 369 -12.79 3.92 -16.72
N ALA A 370 -13.98 4.02 -17.32
CA ALA A 370 -14.33 3.32 -18.56
C ALA A 370 -13.45 3.76 -19.74
N ARG A 371 -13.04 5.05 -19.82
CA ARG A 371 -12.09 5.52 -20.85
C ARG A 371 -10.77 4.73 -20.82
N PHE A 372 -10.27 4.43 -19.62
CA PHE A 372 -8.96 3.81 -19.42
C PHE A 372 -9.04 2.30 -19.10
N ALA A 373 -10.18 1.66 -19.39
CA ALA A 373 -10.48 0.26 -19.07
C ALA A 373 -10.25 -0.13 -17.58
N VAL A 374 -10.28 0.84 -16.66
CA VAL A 374 -10.11 0.59 -15.22
C VAL A 374 -11.39 -0.03 -14.65
N PRO A 375 -11.34 -1.21 -14.02
CA PRO A 375 -12.54 -1.87 -13.49
C PRO A 375 -13.10 -1.11 -12.28
N ASP A 376 -14.42 -1.13 -12.10
CA ASP A 376 -15.07 -0.44 -10.97
C ASP A 376 -15.29 -1.34 -9.76
N LEU A 377 -14.17 -1.80 -9.19
CA LEU A 377 -14.14 -2.64 -7.99
C LEU A 377 -14.31 -1.82 -6.71
N THR A 378 -15.02 -2.42 -5.75
CA THR A 378 -15.18 -1.93 -4.38
C THR A 378 -13.88 -2.06 -3.56
N ASP A 379 -13.80 -1.30 -2.47
CA ASP A 379 -12.66 -1.35 -1.54
C ASP A 379 -12.61 -2.71 -0.79
N GLU A 380 -13.73 -3.44 -0.71
CA GLU A 380 -13.82 -4.82 -0.27
C GLU A 380 -13.15 -5.79 -1.26
N GLU A 381 -13.51 -5.74 -2.53
CA GLU A 381 -12.95 -6.60 -3.59
C GLU A 381 -11.44 -6.39 -3.73
N LEU A 382 -10.99 -5.13 -3.76
CA LEU A 382 -9.57 -4.76 -3.80
C LEU A 382 -8.82 -5.07 -2.50
N ALA A 383 -9.49 -5.41 -1.41
CA ALA A 383 -8.85 -5.94 -0.20
C ALA A 383 -8.82 -7.48 -0.18
N ALA A 384 -9.86 -8.12 -0.72
CA ALA A 384 -10.06 -9.56 -0.80
C ALA A 384 -9.28 -10.25 -1.93
N GLN A 385 -8.99 -9.54 -3.03
CA GLN A 385 -8.13 -10.01 -4.13
C GLN A 385 -6.84 -10.66 -3.61
N VAL A 386 -6.51 -11.81 -4.19
CA VAL A 386 -5.33 -12.65 -3.93
C VAL A 386 -4.26 -12.35 -5.00
N GLU A 387 -3.01 -12.72 -4.78
CA GLU A 387 -1.97 -12.70 -5.82
C GLU A 387 -1.80 -14.11 -6.40
N GLU A 388 -1.71 -14.22 -7.72
CA GLU A 388 -1.79 -15.50 -8.43
C GLU A 388 -0.47 -16.29 -8.38
N ASP A 389 0.68 -15.59 -8.40
CA ASP A 389 2.03 -16.18 -8.37
C ASP A 389 2.50 -16.55 -6.94
N ALA A 390 1.75 -17.42 -6.24
CA ALA A 390 2.06 -17.82 -4.87
C ALA A 390 1.99 -19.33 -4.63
N ILE A 391 2.84 -19.82 -3.72
CA ILE A 391 2.85 -21.20 -3.23
C ILE A 391 2.16 -21.30 -1.86
N LEU A 392 1.37 -22.36 -1.67
CA LEU A 392 0.79 -22.72 -0.38
C LEU A 392 1.90 -23.29 0.52
N LEU A 393 2.11 -22.70 1.70
CA LEU A 393 3.07 -23.18 2.70
C LEU A 393 2.40 -23.97 3.84
N ALA A 394 1.20 -23.58 4.27
CA ALA A 394 0.52 -24.23 5.38
C ALA A 394 -1.01 -24.10 5.30
N ARG A 395 -1.72 -25.14 5.77
CA ARG A 395 -3.14 -25.07 6.15
C ARG A 395 -3.23 -25.06 7.68
N ILE A 396 -3.58 -23.93 8.27
CA ILE A 396 -3.71 -23.75 9.72
C ILE A 396 -5.12 -24.14 10.13
N SER A 397 -5.27 -25.05 11.10
CA SER A 397 -6.58 -25.47 11.61
C SER A 397 -7.34 -24.31 12.25
N LEU A 398 -8.69 -24.38 12.32
CA LEU A 398 -9.45 -23.31 12.98
C LEU A 398 -9.12 -23.18 14.48
N ALA A 399 -8.71 -24.27 15.13
CA ALA A 399 -8.25 -24.27 16.52
C ALA A 399 -6.93 -23.48 16.66
N ASP A 400 -5.93 -23.81 15.83
CA ASP A 400 -4.65 -23.09 15.76
C ASP A 400 -4.84 -21.62 15.38
N TRP A 401 -5.77 -21.34 14.48
CA TRP A 401 -6.08 -19.98 14.07
C TRP A 401 -6.72 -19.17 15.21
N HIS A 402 -7.58 -19.77 16.04
CA HIS A 402 -8.07 -19.11 17.26
C HIS A 402 -6.94 -18.77 18.24
N VAL A 403 -5.90 -19.61 18.34
CA VAL A 403 -4.69 -19.30 19.13
C VAL A 403 -3.93 -18.13 18.52
N ILE A 404 -3.60 -18.16 17.22
CA ILE A 404 -2.95 -17.03 16.51
C ILE A 404 -3.74 -15.73 16.68
N ALA A 405 -5.06 -15.79 16.53
CA ALA A 405 -5.96 -14.65 16.64
C ALA A 405 -6.05 -14.08 18.07
N ARG A 406 -6.01 -14.94 19.10
CA ARG A 406 -5.98 -14.57 20.53
C ARG A 406 -4.66 -13.93 20.92
N HIS A 407 -3.54 -14.50 20.49
CA HIS A 407 -2.18 -14.04 20.82
C HIS A 407 -1.63 -12.98 19.84
N ARG A 408 -2.46 -12.49 18.90
CA ARG A 408 -2.12 -11.43 17.91
C ARG A 408 -0.94 -11.76 16.99
N LEU A 409 -0.71 -13.05 16.72
CA LEU A 409 0.49 -13.56 16.04
C LEU A 409 0.45 -13.42 14.51
N GLN A 410 -0.57 -12.78 13.93
CA GLN A 410 -0.77 -12.72 12.47
C GLN A 410 0.43 -12.11 11.71
N ALA A 411 1.08 -11.09 12.26
CA ALA A 411 2.27 -10.50 11.66
C ALA A 411 3.48 -11.47 11.74
N SER A 412 3.64 -12.13 12.89
CA SER A 412 4.73 -13.08 13.17
C SER A 412 4.64 -14.32 12.28
N VAL A 413 3.45 -14.91 12.12
CA VAL A 413 3.22 -16.05 11.21
C VAL A 413 3.63 -15.72 9.78
N LEU A 414 3.29 -14.52 9.28
CA LEU A 414 3.70 -14.09 7.95
C LEU A 414 5.20 -13.82 7.83
N ALA A 415 5.84 -13.25 8.86
CA ALA A 415 7.31 -13.08 8.86
C ALA A 415 8.06 -14.42 8.89
N LEU A 416 7.55 -15.41 9.64
CA LEU A 416 8.11 -16.77 9.69
C LEU A 416 7.89 -17.53 8.37
N ALA A 417 6.74 -17.36 7.72
CA ALA A 417 6.47 -17.91 6.39
C ALA A 417 7.49 -17.40 5.35
N GLU A 418 7.85 -16.11 5.43
CA GLU A 418 8.84 -15.47 4.57
C GLU A 418 10.26 -16.01 4.84
N ALA A 419 10.71 -15.95 6.09
CA ALA A 419 12.09 -16.27 6.48
C ALA A 419 12.39 -17.79 6.58
N GLY A 420 11.43 -18.61 7.00
CA GLY A 420 11.63 -20.02 7.36
C GLY A 420 10.57 -20.99 6.85
N GLY A 421 9.63 -20.54 6.01
CA GLY A 421 8.68 -21.41 5.32
C GLY A 421 7.69 -22.14 6.25
N ALA A 422 7.33 -23.37 5.89
CA ALA A 422 6.34 -24.17 6.61
C ALA A 422 6.81 -24.58 8.02
N ASP A 423 8.06 -25.02 8.15
CA ASP A 423 8.62 -25.54 9.41
C ASP A 423 8.63 -24.46 10.50
N ALA A 424 8.92 -23.21 10.14
CA ALA A 424 8.89 -22.07 11.06
C ALA A 424 7.46 -21.71 11.52
N ILE A 425 6.44 -21.94 10.69
CA ILE A 425 5.03 -21.77 11.07
C ILE A 425 4.64 -22.86 12.06
N GLU A 426 4.93 -24.13 11.76
CA GLU A 426 4.56 -25.25 12.63
C GLU A 426 5.34 -25.23 13.96
N ALA A 427 6.61 -24.80 13.97
CA ALA A 427 7.34 -24.57 15.22
C ALA A 427 6.65 -23.54 16.14
N LEU A 428 6.10 -22.45 15.58
CA LEU A 428 5.32 -21.46 16.33
C LEU A 428 3.99 -22.05 16.83
N LEU A 429 3.27 -22.80 16.00
CA LEU A 429 2.01 -23.46 16.38
C LEU A 429 2.23 -24.46 17.51
N SER A 430 3.15 -25.41 17.33
CA SER A 430 3.53 -26.40 18.32
C SER A 430 4.03 -25.79 19.64
N ALA A 431 4.67 -24.61 19.62
CA ALA A 431 5.01 -23.89 20.84
C ALA A 431 3.77 -23.41 21.62
N HIS A 432 2.75 -22.89 20.94
CA HIS A 432 1.54 -22.39 21.59
C HIS A 432 0.54 -23.51 21.94
N ARG A 433 0.48 -24.61 21.19
CA ARG A 433 -0.28 -25.82 21.54
C ARG A 433 0.19 -26.48 22.85
N ARG A 434 1.41 -26.18 23.32
CA ARG A 434 1.97 -26.66 24.60
C ARG A 434 1.79 -25.68 25.76
N ALA A 435 1.19 -24.52 25.52
CA ALA A 435 1.02 -23.43 26.48
C ALA A 435 -0.45 -23.00 26.66
N ALA A 436 -1.39 -23.83 26.17
CA ALA A 436 -2.83 -23.64 26.18
C ALA A 436 -3.54 -24.93 26.60
#